data_AF-A0A918U8I6-F1
#
_entry.id   AF-A0A918U8I6-F1
#
_cell.length_a   1.000
_cell.length_b   1.000
_cell.length_c   1.000
_cell.angle_alpha   90.00
_cell.angle_beta   90.00
_cell.angle_gamma   90.00
#
_symmetry.space_group_name_H-M   'P 1'
#
loop_
_entity.id
_entity.type
_entity.pdbx_description
1 polymer ?
#
loop_
_entity_poly.entity_id
_entity_poly.type
_entity_poly.pdbx_seq_one_letter_code
_entity_poly.pdbx_strand_id
1 'polypeptide(L)'
;MEATPRNAQEPAMSDHEQPSAAGRQSVTPEGADALRAYAARTRTSANELAAFLEDVATNGLPAPEHTTPWEDVRDRRLAELAAQRSHVA
;
A
#
# COMPACT_ATOMS: atom_id res chain seq x y z
N MET A 1 -44.33 29.03 30.28
CA MET A 1 -44.03 27.75 29.60
C MET A 1 -43.17 28.08 28.39
N GLU A 2 -41.96 27.50 28.41
CA GLU A 2 -40.89 27.35 27.39
C GLU A 2 -40.86 28.29 26.17
N ALA A 3 -39.80 29.05 25.89
CA ALA A 3 -38.34 28.81 25.80
C ALA A 3 -37.88 28.75 24.32
N THR A 4 -37.16 29.81 23.93
CA THR A 4 -36.00 29.89 23.01
C THR A 4 -36.10 29.34 21.58
N PRO A 5 -35.90 30.18 20.53
CA PRO A 5 -35.56 29.70 19.19
C PRO A 5 -34.07 29.26 19.16
N ARG A 6 -33.78 28.03 18.76
CA ARG A 6 -32.41 27.53 18.56
C ARG A 6 -32.33 26.90 17.16
N ASN A 7 -32.06 27.72 16.15
CA ASN A 7 -30.72 27.96 15.60
C ASN A 7 -30.37 26.90 14.53
N ALA A 8 -30.20 27.41 13.32
CA ALA A 8 -29.55 26.85 12.14
C ALA A 8 -29.06 25.39 12.24
N GLN A 9 -29.70 24.53 11.45
CA GLN A 9 -29.04 23.35 10.90
C GLN A 9 -27.99 23.84 9.88
N GLU A 10 -26.81 24.21 10.37
CA GLU A 10 -25.59 24.32 9.57
C GLU A 10 -24.88 22.95 9.51
N PRO A 11 -24.10 22.71 8.45
CA PRO A 11 -24.07 21.43 7.75
C PRO A 11 -23.30 20.36 8.51
N ALA A 12 -23.70 19.10 8.30
CA ALA A 12 -22.92 17.92 8.64
C ALA A 12 -21.65 17.87 7.76
N MET A 13 -20.73 18.81 7.97
CA MET A 13 -19.31 18.65 7.70
C MET A 13 -18.72 18.00 8.97
N SER A 14 -19.18 16.79 9.30
CA SER A 14 -18.42 15.97 10.23
C SER A 14 -17.25 15.43 9.43
N ASP A 15 -16.14 16.17 9.46
CA ASP A 15 -14.82 15.58 9.27
C ASP A 15 -14.81 14.29 10.10
N HIS A 16 -14.84 13.17 9.41
CA HIS A 16 -14.95 11.85 10.02
C HIS A 16 -13.57 11.48 10.58
N GLU A 17 -13.08 12.27 11.54
CA GLU A 17 -11.98 11.87 12.42
C GLU A 17 -12.50 10.72 13.27
N GLN A 18 -12.34 9.50 12.76
CA GLN A 18 -12.52 8.31 13.58
C GLN A 18 -11.58 8.45 14.78
N PRO A 19 -12.11 8.44 16.02
CA PRO A 19 -11.28 8.60 17.19
C PRO A 19 -10.26 7.46 17.25
N SER A 20 -9.01 7.81 17.48
CA SER A 20 -7.94 6.83 17.62
C SER A 20 -8.21 5.90 18.79
N ALA A 21 -7.88 4.61 18.61
CA ALA A 21 -7.96 3.63 19.68
C ALA A 21 -7.10 4.07 20.89
N ALA A 22 -7.53 3.70 22.10
CA ALA A 22 -6.83 4.08 23.33
C ALA A 22 -5.32 3.76 23.26
N GLY A 23 -4.50 4.77 23.52
CA GLY A 23 -3.03 4.67 23.46
C GLY A 23 -2.42 4.78 22.06
N ARG A 24 -3.19 5.11 21.02
CA ARG A 24 -2.68 5.34 19.65
C ARG A 24 -2.89 6.79 19.21
N GLN A 25 -1.97 7.28 18.40
CA GLN A 25 -2.10 8.57 17.72
C GLN A 25 -2.83 8.38 16.39
N SER A 26 -3.63 9.37 16.02
CA SER A 26 -4.35 9.39 14.74
C SER A 26 -3.36 9.60 13.59
N VAL A 27 -3.60 8.93 12.48
CA VAL A 27 -2.92 9.20 11.21
C VAL A 27 -3.82 10.08 10.35
N THR A 28 -3.23 10.86 9.45
CA THR A 28 -4.04 11.64 8.50
C THR A 28 -4.87 10.71 7.60
N PRO A 29 -6.01 11.16 7.07
CA PRO A 29 -6.81 10.37 6.14
C PRO A 29 -6.00 9.85 4.95
N GLU A 30 -5.14 10.69 4.35
CA GLU A 30 -4.28 10.32 3.22
C GLU A 30 -3.25 9.26 3.64
N GLY A 31 -2.71 9.36 4.86
CA GLY A 31 -1.81 8.37 5.43
C GLY A 31 -2.50 7.02 5.64
N ALA A 32 -3.74 7.04 6.14
CA ALA A 32 -4.55 5.83 6.29
C ALA A 32 -4.81 5.17 4.92
N ASP A 33 -5.14 5.96 3.90
CA ASP A 33 -5.39 5.45 2.55
C ASP A 33 -4.12 4.89 1.90
N ALA A 34 -2.98 5.57 2.05
CA ALA A 34 -1.69 5.07 1.58
C ALA A 34 -1.33 3.73 2.25
N LEU A 35 -1.58 3.59 3.56
CA LEU A 35 -1.36 2.34 4.29
C LEU A 35 -2.30 1.23 3.81
N ARG A 36 -3.57 1.53 3.58
CA ARG A 36 -4.54 0.56 3.03
C ARG A 36 -4.13 0.10 1.63
N ALA A 37 -3.71 1.03 0.77
CA ALA A 37 -3.24 0.74 -0.58
C ALA A 37 -1.98 -0.15 -0.54
N TYR A 38 -1.02 0.18 0.32
CA TYR A 38 0.18 -0.63 0.51
C TYR A 38 -0.15 -2.03 1.04
N ALA A 39 -1.08 -2.14 2.00
CA ALA A 39 -1.56 -3.42 2.50
C ALA A 39 -2.24 -4.25 1.40
N ALA A 40 -3.07 -3.63 0.55
CA ALA A 40 -3.70 -4.31 -0.59
C ALA A 40 -2.64 -4.84 -1.57
N ARG A 41 -1.68 -4.00 -1.98
CA ARG A 41 -0.56 -4.40 -2.84
C ARG A 41 0.23 -5.57 -2.23
N THR A 42 0.51 -5.52 -0.93
CA THR A 42 1.26 -6.55 -0.22
C THR A 42 0.51 -7.88 -0.23
N ARG A 43 -0.82 -7.87 0.02
CA ARG A 43 -1.65 -9.09 -0.07
C ARG A 43 -1.66 -9.66 -1.48
N THR A 44 -1.80 -8.82 -2.51
CA THR A 44 -1.74 -9.27 -3.91
C THR A 44 -0.40 -9.93 -4.21
N SER A 45 0.72 -9.28 -3.90
CA SER A 45 2.06 -9.85 -4.14
C SER A 45 2.30 -11.15 -3.36
N ALA A 46 1.78 -11.25 -2.13
CA ALA A 46 1.87 -12.48 -1.35
C ALA A 46 1.08 -13.63 -2.00
N ASN A 47 -0.11 -13.35 -2.54
CA ASN A 47 -0.91 -14.34 -3.25
C ASN A 47 -0.24 -14.79 -4.55
N GLU A 48 0.35 -13.86 -5.31
CA GLU A 48 1.11 -14.19 -6.53
C GLU A 48 2.32 -15.09 -6.22
N LEU A 49 3.07 -14.77 -5.16
CA LEU A 49 4.20 -15.59 -4.73
C LEU A 49 3.73 -16.98 -4.26
N ALA A 50 2.66 -17.05 -3.47
CA ALA A 50 2.11 -18.33 -3.02
C ALA A 50 1.72 -19.21 -4.21
N ALA A 51 1.00 -18.65 -5.19
CA ALA A 51 0.62 -19.36 -6.41
C ALA A 51 1.84 -19.87 -7.19
N PHE A 52 2.89 -19.05 -7.33
CA PHE A 52 4.13 -19.48 -7.97
C PHE A 52 4.84 -20.61 -7.21
N LEU A 53 4.91 -20.53 -5.88
CA LEU A 53 5.54 -21.58 -5.06
C LEU A 53 4.75 -22.90 -5.12
N GLU A 54 3.42 -22.83 -5.14
CA GLU A 54 2.55 -23.99 -5.33
C GLU A 54 2.71 -24.62 -6.72
N ASP A 55 2.84 -23.80 -7.76
CA ASP A 55 3.15 -24.25 -9.12
C ASP A 55 4.51 -24.96 -9.17
N VAL A 56 5.56 -24.37 -8.60
CA VAL A 56 6.89 -24.99 -8.52
C VAL A 56 6.86 -26.30 -7.73
N ALA A 57 6.10 -26.37 -6.63
CA ALA A 57 5.94 -27.59 -5.86
C ALA A 57 5.24 -28.70 -6.66
N THR A 58 4.34 -28.34 -7.56
CA THR A 58 3.55 -29.28 -8.38
C THR A 58 4.29 -29.71 -9.65
N ASN A 59 4.93 -28.76 -10.32
CA ASN A 59 5.43 -28.90 -11.70
C ASN A 59 6.97 -28.85 -11.80
N GLY A 60 7.67 -28.54 -10.70
CA GLY A 60 9.11 -28.32 -10.70
C GLY A 60 9.51 -26.92 -11.12
N LEU A 61 10.82 -26.66 -11.21
CA LEU A 61 11.34 -25.35 -11.60
C LEU A 61 11.15 -25.10 -13.11
N PRO A 62 10.92 -23.84 -13.52
CA PRO A 62 10.90 -23.48 -14.93
C PRO A 62 12.27 -23.73 -15.58
N ALA A 63 12.27 -24.10 -16.86
CA ALA A 63 13.51 -24.30 -17.60
C ALA A 63 14.30 -22.97 -17.70
N PRO A 64 15.64 -22.99 -17.70
CA PRO A 64 16.47 -21.78 -17.74
C PRO A 64 16.15 -20.85 -18.90
N GLU A 65 15.86 -21.39 -20.09
CA GLU A 65 15.42 -20.66 -21.29
C GLU A 65 14.10 -19.88 -21.12
N HIS A 66 13.31 -20.18 -20.09
CA HIS A 66 12.09 -19.44 -19.72
C HIS A 66 12.29 -18.51 -18.51
N THR A 67 13.52 -18.38 -18.01
CA THR A 67 13.86 -17.49 -16.89
C THR A 67 14.71 -16.31 -17.35
N THR A 68 14.71 -15.24 -16.55
CA THR A 68 15.63 -14.12 -16.75
C THR A 68 16.90 -14.35 -15.93
N PRO A 69 18.11 -14.25 -16.53
CA PRO A 69 19.37 -14.29 -15.79
C PRO A 69 19.40 -13.25 -14.67
N TRP A 70 20.05 -13.60 -13.56
CA TRP A 70 20.13 -12.73 -12.39
C TRP A 70 20.86 -11.42 -12.70
N GLU A 71 21.90 -11.49 -13.52
CA GLU A 71 22.71 -10.35 -13.95
C GLU A 71 21.85 -9.28 -14.62
N ASP A 72 20.95 -9.69 -15.52
CA ASP A 72 20.06 -8.78 -16.25
C ASP A 72 19.07 -8.08 -15.30
N VAL A 73 18.48 -8.83 -14.37
CA VAL A 73 17.55 -8.29 -13.37
C VAL A 73 18.28 -7.31 -12.44
N ARG A 74 19.45 -7.70 -11.95
CA ARG A 74 20.28 -6.90 -11.05
C ARG A 74 20.71 -5.61 -11.72
N ASP A 75 21.26 -5.67 -12.93
CA ASP A 75 21.85 -4.53 -13.60
C ASP A 75 20.78 -3.51 -14.00
N ARG A 76 19.61 -3.97 -14.46
CA ARG A 76 18.43 -3.11 -14.66
C ARG A 76 18.05 -2.40 -13.37
N ARG A 77 17.95 -3.12 -12.25
CA ARG A 77 17.54 -2.53 -10.98
C ARG A 77 18.57 -1.52 -10.44
N LEU A 78 19.86 -1.81 -10.61
CA LEU A 78 20.93 -0.88 -10.24
C LEU A 78 20.89 0.39 -11.09
N ALA A 79 20.63 0.28 -12.39
CA ALA A 79 20.47 1.44 -13.26
C ALA A 79 19.28 2.32 -12.85
N GLU A 80 18.13 1.72 -12.52
CA GLU A 80 16.97 2.45 -12.00
C GLU A 80 17.29 3.20 -10.69
N LEU A 81 17.98 2.55 -9.75
CA LEU A 81 18.39 3.16 -8.49
C LEU A 81 19.41 4.28 -8.70
N ALA A 82 20.35 4.11 -9.64
CA ALA A 82 21.31 5.14 -10.01
C ALA A 82 20.60 6.38 -10.59
N ALA A 83 19.62 6.17 -11.49
CA ALA A 83 18.81 7.24 -12.05
C ALA A 83 17.92 7.95 -11.01
N GLN A 84 17.46 7.25 -9.98
CA GLN A 84 16.72 7.87 -8.87
C GLN A 84 17.64 8.72 -7.99
N ARG A 85 18.87 8.25 -7.74
CA ARG A 85 19.86 8.97 -6.92
C ARG A 85 20.39 10.24 -7.59
N SER A 86 20.47 10.29 -8.92
CA SER A 86 20.87 11.50 -9.64
C SER A 86 19.85 12.66 -9.56
N HIS A 87 18.64 12.41 -9.04
CA HIS A 87 17.60 13.43 -8.83
C HIS A 87 17.61 14.04 -7.42
N VAL A 88 18.53 13.63 -6.53
CA VAL A 88 18.74 14.27 -5.22
C VAL A 88 19.91 15.24 -5.37
N ALA A 89 19.59 16.52 -5.60
CA ALA A 89 20.53 17.65 -5.66
C ALA A 89 20.24 18.64 -4.52
#